data_AF-A0A8K0NWC9-F1
#
_entry.id   AF-A0A8K0NWC9-F1
#
_cell.length_a   1.000
_cell.length_b   1.000
_cell.length_c   1.000
_cell.angle_alpha   90.00
_cell.angle_beta   90.00
_cell.angle_gamma   90.00
#
_symmetry.space_group_name_H-M   'P 1'
#
loop_
_entity.id
_entity.type
_entity.pdbx_description
1 polymer ?
#
loop_
_entity_poly.entity_id
_entity_poly.type
_entity_poly.pdbx_seq_one_letter_code
_entity_poly.pdbx_strand_id
1 'polypeptide(L)' 'MMPWLGEGLLTSGGEKWFYHRKMLTPAFHFKILEEFVPVFAENSAALAGRLSTEALTGKPFDIVPIVSQCTLDIIC' A
#
# COMPACT_ATOMS: atom_id res chain seq x y z
N MET A 1 21.17 17.05 -10.75
CA MET A 1 19.72 16.77 -10.62
C MET A 1 19.57 15.74 -9.51
N MET A 2 18.84 16.05 -8.43
CA MET A 2 18.59 15.05 -7.39
C MET A 2 17.50 14.08 -7.89
N PRO A 3 17.66 12.76 -7.72
CA PRO A 3 16.61 11.80 -8.01
C PRO A 3 15.32 12.12 -7.25
N TRP A 4 14.16 11.86 -7.85
CA TRP A 4 12.85 12.15 -7.25
C TRP A 4 12.64 11.49 -5.87
N LEU A 5 13.27 10.33 -5.65
CA LEU A 5 13.18 9.55 -4.42
C LEU A 5 14.26 9.93 -3.38
N GLY A 6 15.18 10.82 -3.74
CA GLY A 6 16.30 11.24 -2.88
C GLY A 6 17.16 10.08 -2.38
N GLU A 7 17.78 10.25 -1.21
CA GLU A 7 18.56 9.22 -0.51
C GLU A 7 17.84 8.77 0.77
N GLY A 8 16.81 7.95 0.62
CA GLY A 8 16.00 7.38 1.70
C GLY A 8 16.30 5.90 1.95
N LEU A 9 15.37 5.21 2.64
CA LEU A 9 15.52 3.77 2.93
C LEU A 9 15.74 2.91 1.66
N LEU A 10 15.10 3.26 0.55
CA LEU A 10 15.16 2.47 -0.68
C LEU A 10 16.44 2.71 -1.50
N THR A 11 17.02 3.91 -1.39
CA THR A 11 18.07 4.40 -2.30
C THR A 11 19.42 4.62 -1.61
N SER A 12 19.46 4.61 -0.27
CA SER A 12 20.71 4.71 0.50
C SER A 12 21.39 3.34 0.68
N GLY A 13 22.70 3.37 0.95
CA GLY A 13 23.51 2.20 1.31
C GLY A 13 24.27 2.39 2.63
N GLY A 14 25.03 1.37 3.03
CA GLY A 14 25.93 1.42 4.19
C GLY A 14 25.24 1.84 5.50
N GLU A 15 25.92 2.66 6.30
CA GLU A 15 25.44 3.11 7.61
C GLU A 15 24.14 3.93 7.52
N LYS A 16 23.96 4.73 6.47
CA LYS A 16 22.77 5.54 6.26
C LYS A 16 21.52 4.67 6.10
N TRP A 17 21.61 3.63 5.28
CA TRP A 17 20.56 2.64 5.14
C TRP A 17 20.28 1.91 6.46
N PHE A 18 21.33 1.48 7.15
CA PHE A 18 21.20 0.76 8.42
C PHE A 18 20.48 1.62 9.47
N TYR A 19 20.85 2.90 9.57
CA TYR A 19 20.22 3.86 10.46
C TYR A 19 18.73 4.06 10.13
N HIS A 20 18.39 4.34 8.85
CA HIS A 20 17.00 4.50 8.42
C HIS A 20 16.17 3.23 8.65
N ARG A 21 16.74 2.05 8.35
CA ARG A 21 16.06 0.77 8.55
C ARG A 21 15.78 0.52 10.03
N LYS A 22 16.78 0.75 10.90
CA LYS A 22 16.64 0.59 12.34
C LYS A 22 15.56 1.53 12.90
N MET A 23 15.48 2.75 12.39
CA MET A 23 14.49 3.74 12.80
C MET A 23 13.06 3.35 12.36
N LEU A 24 12.87 2.82 11.15
CA LEU A 24 11.55 2.54 10.59
C LEU A 24 10.98 1.17 10.98
N THR A 25 11.83 0.16 11.21
CA THR A 25 11.38 -1.22 11.51
C THR A 25 10.33 -1.31 12.64
N PRO A 26 10.44 -0.55 13.76
CA PRO A 26 9.44 -0.59 14.82
C PRO A 26 8.03 -0.20 14.38
N ALA A 27 7.87 0.67 13.38
CA ALA A 27 6.56 1.10 12.86
C ALA A 27 5.82 -0.01 12.10
N PHE A 28 6.52 -1.08 11.71
CA PHE A 28 5.95 -2.23 11.02
C PHE A 28 5.86 -3.47 11.94
N HIS A 29 5.88 -3.28 13.25
CA HIS A 29 5.67 -4.36 14.21
C HIS A 29 4.22 -4.86 14.17
N PHE A 30 3.98 -6.16 14.35
CA PHE A 30 2.65 -6.78 14.18
C PHE A 30 1.52 -6.09 14.94
N LYS A 31 1.76 -5.65 16.19
CA LYS A 31 0.78 -4.89 16.98
C LYS A 31 0.28 -3.63 16.28
N ILE A 32 1.18 -2.91 15.59
CA ILE A 32 0.83 -1.72 14.82
C ILE A 32 0.09 -2.14 13.54
N LEU A 33 0.52 -3.22 12.89
CA LEU A 33 -0.18 -3.74 11.71
C LEU A 33 -1.61 -4.21 12.01
N GLU A 34 -1.85 -4.77 13.20
CA GLU A 34 -3.17 -5.17 13.68
C GLU A 34 -4.13 -3.97 13.78
N GLU A 35 -3.62 -2.79 14.15
CA GLU A 35 -4.41 -1.55 14.21
C GLU A 35 -4.91 -1.09 12.82
N PHE A 36 -4.24 -1.51 11.74
CA PHE A 36 -4.65 -1.18 10.36
C PHE A 36 -5.65 -2.19 9.75
N VAL A 37 -5.89 -3.33 10.39
CA VAL A 37 -6.84 -4.35 9.89
C VAL A 37 -8.24 -3.78 9.60
N PRO A 38 -8.82 -2.89 10.44
CA PRO A 38 -10.10 -2.26 10.12
C PRO A 38 -10.08 -1.46 8.81
N VAL A 39 -9.01 -0.71 8.56
CA VAL A 39 -8.82 0.07 7.32
C VAL A 39 -8.72 -0.85 6.12
N PHE A 40 -7.99 -1.97 6.24
CA PHE A 40 -7.90 -2.97 5.17
C PHE A 40 -9.27 -3.59 4.88
N ALA A 41 -10.05 -3.89 5.92
CA ALA A 41 -11.37 -4.50 5.77
C ALA A 41 -12.36 -3.55 5.08
N GLU A 42 -12.39 -2.28 5.47
CA GLU A 42 -13.24 -1.25 4.86
C GLU A 42 -12.92 -1.08 3.37
N ASN A 43 -11.64 -0.86 3.03
CA ASN A 43 -11.21 -0.69 1.65
C ASN A 43 -11.40 -1.96 0.80
N SER A 44 -11.22 -3.15 1.40
CA SER A 44 -11.49 -4.43 0.74
C SER A 44 -12.98 -4.62 0.45
N ALA A 45 -13.87 -4.17 1.34
CA ALA A 45 -15.31 -4.20 1.09
C ALA A 45 -15.70 -3.25 -0.05
N ALA A 46 -15.12 -2.04 -0.09
CA ALA A 46 -15.31 -1.10 -1.19
C ALA A 46 -14.81 -1.68 -2.54
N LEU A 47 -13.62 -2.30 -2.54
CA LEU A 47 -13.09 -3.02 -3.70
C LEU A 47 -14.05 -4.12 -4.17
N ALA A 48 -14.56 -4.95 -3.26
CA ALA A 48 -15.49 -6.02 -3.59
C ALA A 48 -16.81 -5.48 -4.19
N GLY A 49 -17.32 -4.35 -3.70
CA GLY A 49 -18.50 -3.68 -4.28
C GLY A 49 -18.27 -3.21 -5.71
N ARG A 50 -17.10 -2.62 -5.98
CA ARG A 50 -16.70 -2.18 -7.34
C ARG A 50 -16.55 -3.37 -8.29
N LEU A 51 -15.85 -4.42 -7.86
CA LEU A 51 -15.70 -5.65 -8.65
C LEU A 51 -17.05 -6.32 -8.95
N SER A 52 -17.96 -6.32 -7.97
CA SER A 52 -19.31 -6.86 -8.15
C SER A 52 -20.07 -6.07 -9.21
N THR A 53 -19.94 -4.73 -9.23
CA THR A 53 -20.58 -3.86 -10.23
C THR A 53 -20.05 -4.14 -11.63
N GLU A 54 -18.73 -4.24 -11.79
CA GLU A 54 -18.10 -4.58 -13.08
C GLU A 54 -18.49 -6.00 -13.54
N ALA A 55 -18.59 -6.96 -12.62
CA ALA A 55 -19.00 -8.33 -12.93
C ALA A 55 -20.43 -8.41 -13.48
N LEU A 56 -21.35 -7.52 -13.08
CA LEU A 56 -22.72 -7.45 -13.63
C LEU A 56 -22.75 -7.13 -15.13
N THR A 57 -21.69 -6.53 -15.67
CA THR A 57 -21.60 -6.23 -17.11
C THR A 57 -21.40 -7.49 -17.96
N GLY A 58 -20.95 -8.59 -17.37
CA GLY A 58 -20.67 -9.86 -18.04
C GLY A 58 -19.49 -9.82 -19.03
N LYS A 59 -18.70 -8.74 -19.02
CA LYS A 59 -17.56 -8.55 -19.92
C LYS A 59 -16.24 -8.62 -19.17
N PRO A 60 -15.15 -9.07 -19.81
CA PRO A 60 -13.81 -8.89 -19.27
C PRO A 60 -13.52 -7.40 -19.05
N PHE A 61 -12.88 -7.09 -17.93
CA PHE A 61 -12.44 -5.73 -17.58
C PHE A 61 -11.03 -5.77 -16.99
N ASP A 62 -10.34 -4.64 -17.02
CA ASP A 62 -9.02 -4.49 -16.40
C ASP A 62 -9.18 -4.21 -14.90
N ILE A 63 -8.62 -5.09 -14.07
CA ILE A 63 -8.67 -4.97 -12.61
C ILE A 63 -7.65 -3.97 -12.07
N VAL A 64 -6.58 -3.67 -12.82
CA VAL A 64 -5.43 -2.92 -12.34
C VAL A 64 -5.84 -1.54 -11.80
N PRO A 65 -6.69 -0.74 -12.47
CA PRO A 65 -7.11 0.56 -11.95
C PRO A 65 -7.92 0.45 -10.65
N ILE A 66 -8.73 -0.59 -10.51
CA ILE A 66 -9.60 -0.81 -9.35
C ILE A 66 -8.77 -1.20 -8.12
N VAL A 67 -7.84 -2.14 -8.30
CA VAL A 67 -6.93 -2.59 -7.24
C VAL A 67 -5.92 -1.51 -6.87
N SER A 68 -5.41 -0.75 -7.86
CA SER A 68 -4.47 0.35 -7.61
C SER A 68 -5.11 1.44 -6.74
N GLN A 69 -6.38 1.78 -7.00
CA GLN A 69 -7.12 2.72 -6.16
C GLN A 69 -7.28 2.20 -4.73
N CYS A 70 -7.71 0.94 -4.56
CA CYS A 70 -7.82 0.33 -3.23
C CYS A 70 -6.48 0.33 -2.48
N THR A 71 -5.38 0.05 -3.18
CA THR A 71 -4.04 0.06 -2.58
C THR A 71 -3.63 1.48 -2.14
N LEU A 72 -3.99 2.50 -2.93
CA LEU A 72 -3.76 3.89 -2.58
C LEU A 72 -4.58 4.31 -1.35
N ASP A 73 -5.87 3.93 -1.31
CA ASP A 73 -6.78 4.23 -0.19
C ASP A 73 -6.37 3.50 1.10
N ILE A 74 -5.64 2.38 0.99
CA ILE A 74 -5.06 1.66 2.14
C ILE A 74 -3.78 2.33 2.68
N ILE A 75 -2.99 2.97 1.81
CA ILE A 75 -1.69 3.55 2.18
C ILE A 75 -1.82 5.01 2.65
N CYS A 76 -2.82 5.75 2.17
CA CYS A 76 -3.04 7.18 2.45
C CYS A 76 -4.05 7.43 3.58
#